data_AF-A0A329UE35-F1
#
_entry.id   AF-A0A329UE35-F1
#
_cell.length_a   1.000
_cell.length_b   1.000
_cell.length_c   1.000
_cell.angle_alpha   90.00
_cell.angle_beta   90.00
_cell.angle_gamma   90.00
#
_symmetry.space_group_name_H-M   'P 1'
#
loop_
_entity.id
_entity.type
_entity.pdbx_description
1 polymer ?
#
loop_
_entity_poly.entity_id
_entity_poly.type
_entity_poly.pdbx_seq_one_letter_code
_entity_poly.pdbx_strand_id
1 'polypeptide(L)' 'MNMRKIYRKVAKEYGVSVEEVKREMQAAITDAYTNPLNNNEITKAYQSRVPCKGEIPTPEELIRHLSEQAKQNY' A
#
# COMPACT_ATOMS: atom_id res chain seq x y z
N MET A 1 -3.42 -0.79 14.61
CA MET A 1 -2.62 0.24 13.89
C MET A 1 -3.48 1.49 13.72
N ASN A 2 -2.99 2.70 14.03
CA ASN A 2 -3.79 3.93 13.87
C ASN A 2 -3.37 4.68 12.60
N MET A 3 -4.07 4.42 11.50
CA MET A 3 -3.76 4.98 10.17
C MET A 3 -3.74 6.52 10.16
N ARG A 4 -4.67 7.16 10.88
CA ARG A 4 -4.73 8.63 10.99
C ARG A 4 -3.46 9.23 11.61
N LYS A 5 -2.79 8.52 12.53
CA LYS A 5 -1.51 8.97 13.11
C LYS A 5 -0.36 8.77 12.11
N ILE A 6 -0.35 7.66 11.38
CA ILE A 6 0.69 7.36 10.36
C ILE A 6 0.67 8.40 9.25
N TYR A 7 -0.49 8.63 8.62
CA TYR A 7 -0.60 9.62 7.55
C TYR A 7 -0.19 11.02 7.99
N ARG A 8 -0.57 11.45 9.19
CA ARG A 8 -0.17 12.77 9.72
C ARG A 8 1.33 12.88 9.98
N LYS A 9 1.98 11.78 10.39
CA LYS A 9 3.43 11.77 10.60
C LYS A 9 4.17 11.94 9.27
N VAL A 10 3.81 11.14 8.26
CA VAL A 10 4.38 11.22 6.91
C VAL A 10 4.12 12.60 6.30
N ALA A 11 2.87 13.08 6.34
CA ALA A 11 2.51 14.40 5.85
C ALA A 11 3.35 15.53 6.46
N LYS A 12 3.56 15.49 7.78
CA LYS A 12 4.40 16.47 8.49
C LYS A 12 5.88 16.39 8.09
N GLU A 13 6.39 15.18 7.92
CA GLU A 13 7.80 14.93 7.58
C GLU A 13 8.16 15.45 6.19
N TYR A 14 7.26 15.27 5.22
CA TYR A 14 7.47 15.72 3.83
C TYR A 14 6.85 17.10 3.54
N GLY A 15 6.23 17.75 4.53
CA GLY A 15 5.61 19.08 4.35
C GLY A 15 4.38 19.08 3.42
N VAL A 16 3.71 17.95 3.26
CA VAL A 16 2.55 17.76 2.37
C VAL A 16 1.25 17.57 3.16
N SER A 17 0.10 17.57 2.48
CA SER A 17 -1.19 17.31 3.12
C SER A 17 -1.41 15.80 3.34
N VAL A 18 -2.28 15.44 4.29
CA VAL A 18 -2.66 14.03 4.51
C VAL A 18 -3.38 13.44 3.30
N GLU A 19 -4.14 14.26 2.58
CA GLU A 19 -4.83 13.86 1.35
C GLU A 19 -3.84 13.56 0.22
N GLU A 20 -2.80 14.38 0.09
CA GLU A 20 -1.70 14.16 -0.85
C GLU A 20 -1.05 12.80 -0.60
N VAL A 21 -0.65 12.52 0.65
CA VAL A 21 -0.05 11.22 1.01
C VAL A 21 -0.97 10.07 0.63
N LYS A 22 -2.27 10.16 0.94
CA LYS A 22 -3.23 9.10 0.59
C LYS A 22 -3.36 8.93 -0.92
N ARG A 23 -3.42 10.02 -1.67
CA ARG A 23 -3.56 10.00 -3.13
C ARG A 23 -2.34 9.37 -3.78
N GLU A 24 -1.15 9.83 -3.43
CA GLU A 24 0.10 9.32 -3.98
C GLU A 24 0.34 7.85 -3.62
N MET A 25 -0.01 7.44 -2.39
CA MET A 25 0.04 6.03 -2.02
C MET A 25 -0.93 5.18 -2.85
N GLN A 26 -2.18 5.62 -3.03
CA GLN A 26 -3.13 4.89 -3.87
C GLN A 26 -2.68 4.85 -5.33
N ALA A 27 -2.10 5.94 -5.84
CA ALA A 27 -1.58 5.99 -7.20
C ALA A 27 -0.43 5.00 -7.41
N ALA A 28 0.52 4.94 -6.47
CA ALA A 28 1.63 3.98 -6.51
C ALA A 28 1.14 2.52 -6.44
N ILE A 29 0.13 2.24 -5.63
CA ILE A 29 -0.49 0.90 -5.57
C ILE A 29 -1.19 0.59 -6.89
N THR A 30 -1.94 1.56 -7.43
CA THR A 30 -2.64 1.37 -8.71
C THR A 30 -1.65 1.06 -9.81
N ASP A 31 -0.58 1.85 -9.94
CA ASP A 31 0.49 1.61 -10.92
C ASP A 31 1.11 0.23 -10.75
N ALA A 32 1.39 -0.19 -9.51
CA ALA A 32 1.93 -1.52 -9.25
C ALA A 32 1.02 -2.66 -9.79
N TYR A 33 -0.30 -2.51 -9.73
CA TYR A 33 -1.28 -3.51 -10.17
C TYR A 33 -1.67 -3.39 -11.65
N THR A 34 -1.58 -2.19 -12.24
CA THR A 34 -2.00 -1.95 -13.63
C THR A 34 -0.85 -1.92 -14.63
N ASN A 35 0.38 -1.69 -14.18
CA ASN A 35 1.53 -1.55 -15.06
C ASN A 35 1.83 -2.89 -15.77
N PRO A 36 1.83 -2.94 -17.12
CA PRO A 36 2.10 -4.16 -17.89
C PRO A 36 3.46 -4.78 -17.60
N LEU A 37 4.44 -4.00 -17.16
CA LEU A 37 5.78 -4.50 -16.80
C LEU A 37 5.76 -5.35 -15.52
N ASN A 38 4.75 -5.14 -14.67
CA ASN A 38 4.53 -5.91 -13.44
C ASN A 38 3.65 -7.16 -13.68
N ASN A 39 3.26 -7.43 -14.93
CA ASN A 39 2.41 -8.55 -15.33
C ASN A 39 3.17 -9.89 -15.40
N ASN A 40 4.18 -10.09 -14.55
CA ASN A 40 4.88 -11.37 -14.45
C ASN A 40 4.23 -12.26 -13.37
N GLU A 41 4.39 -13.58 -13.50
CA GLU A 41 3.73 -14.55 -12.61
C GLU A 41 4.15 -14.40 -11.15
N ILE A 42 5.42 -14.05 -10.91
CA ILE A 42 5.97 -13.89 -9.57
C ILE A 42 5.31 -12.70 -8.86
N THR A 43 5.31 -11.53 -9.50
CA THR A 43 4.70 -10.30 -8.98
C THR A 43 3.21 -10.50 -8.74
N LYS A 44 2.48 -11.15 -9.66
CA LYS A 44 1.06 -11.50 -9.46
C LYS A 44 0.82 -12.42 -8.27
N ALA A 45 1.69 -13.42 -8.07
CA ALA A 45 1.58 -14.34 -6.95
C ALA A 45 1.74 -13.61 -5.61
N TYR A 46 2.63 -12.62 -5.52
CA TYR A 46 2.77 -11.80 -4.32
C TYR A 46 1.62 -10.80 -4.15
N GLN A 47 1.16 -10.15 -5.22
CA GLN A 47 0.02 -9.24 -5.21
C GLN A 47 -1.27 -9.95 -4.75
N SER A 48 -1.50 -11.18 -5.22
CA SER A 48 -2.66 -12.00 -4.85
C SER A 48 -2.69 -12.40 -3.36
N ARG A 49 -1.55 -12.33 -2.65
CA ARG A 49 -1.49 -12.59 -1.20
C ARG A 49 -2.00 -11.42 -0.37
N VAL A 50 -2.02 -10.21 -0.94
CA VAL A 50 -2.53 -9.04 -0.24
C VAL A 50 -4.06 -9.14 -0.16
N PRO A 51 -4.66 -9.13 1.04
CA PRO A 51 -6.10 -9.13 1.18
C PRO A 51 -6.69 -7.90 0.50
N CYS A 52 -7.47 -8.12 -0.56
CA CYS A 52 -8.12 -7.07 -1.33
C CYS A 52 -9.61 -7.36 -1.43
N LYS A 53 -10.45 -6.39 -1.05
CA LYS A 53 -11.91 -6.51 -1.22
C LYS A 53 -12.37 -6.21 -2.65
N GLY A 54 -11.55 -5.51 -3.44
CA GLY A 54 -11.82 -5.17 -4.84
C GLY A 54 -10.72 -5.69 -5.78
N GLU A 55 -10.47 -4.98 -6.89
CA GLU A 55 -9.40 -5.32 -7.84
C GLU A 55 -8.02 -4.81 -7.39
N ILE A 56 -7.98 -3.62 -6.77
CA ILE A 56 -6.76 -2.96 -6.31
C ILE A 56 -6.89 -2.69 -4.81
N PRO A 57 -5.90 -3.09 -3.99
CA PRO A 57 -6.00 -2.91 -2.54
C PRO A 57 -5.91 -1.44 -2.17
N THR A 58 -6.52 -1.10 -1.05
CA THR A 58 -6.35 0.21 -0.43
C THR A 58 -4.99 0.30 0.29
N PRO A 59 -4.44 1.51 0.47
CA PRO A 59 -3.25 1.73 1.30
C PRO A 59 -3.35 1.10 2.70
N GLU A 60 -4.55 1.09 3.29
CA GLU A 60 -4.76 0.51 4.62
C GLU A 60 -4.68 -1.02 4.62
N GLU A 61 -5.26 -1.67 3.60
CA GLU A 61 -5.17 -3.12 3.41
C GLU A 61 -3.73 -3.56 3.16
N LEU A 62 -3.01 -2.84 2.29
CA LEU A 62 -1.62 -3.13 1.97
C LEU A 62 -0.72 -2.96 3.20
N ILE A 63 -0.78 -1.81 3.89
CA ILE A 63 0.07 -1.55 5.06
C ILE A 63 -0.21 -2.56 6.17
N ARG A 64 -1.49 -2.93 6.39
CA ARG A 64 -1.84 -3.95 7.38
C ARG A 64 -1.18 -5.28 7.05
N HIS A 65 -1.35 -5.77 5.82
CA HIS A 65 -0.76 -7.04 5.38
C HIS A 65 0.77 -7.03 5.50
N LEU A 66 1.41 -5.98 5.00
CA LEU A 66 2.87 -5.84 5.07
C LEU A 66 3.38 -5.76 6.52
N SER A 67 2.63 -5.08 7.40
CA SER A 67 2.98 -5.01 8.83
C SER A 67 2.86 -6.37 9.53
N GLU A 68 1.91 -7.19 9.13
CA GLU A 68 1.76 -8.57 9.64
C GLU A 68 2.88 -9.47 9.14
N GLN A 69 3.19 -9.41 7.84
CA GLN A 69 4.31 -10.12 7.23
C GLN A 69 5.65 -9.74 7.89
N ALA A 70 5.88 -8.45 8.14
CA ALA A 70 7.09 -7.96 8.80
C ALA A 70 7.24 -8.48 10.24
N LYS A 71 6.13 -8.72 10.95
CA LYS A 71 6.14 -9.29 12.31
C LYS A 71 6.33 -10.80 12.33
N GLN A 72 5.88 -11.51 11.30
CA GLN A 72 6.06 -12.96 11.20
C GLN A 72 7.47 -13.38 10.80
N ASN A 73 8.24 -12.45 10.22
CA ASN A 73 9.63 -12.66 9.82
C ASN A 73 10.66 -12.17 10.87
N TYR A 74 10.22 -11.91 12.11
CA TYR A 74 11.04 -11.54 13.27
C TYR A 74 10.82 -12.54 14.40
#